data_AF-A0A364RFS6-F1
#
_entry.id   AF-A0A364RFS6-F1
#
_cell.length_a   1.000
_cell.length_b   1.000
_cell.length_c   1.000
_cell.angle_alpha   90.00
_cell.angle_beta   90.00
_cell.angle_gamma   90.00
#
_symmetry.space_group_name_H-M   'P 1'
#
loop_
_entity.id
_entity.type
_entity.pdbx_description
1 polymer ?
#
loop_
_entity_poly.entity_id
_entity_poly.type
_entity_poly.pdbx_seq_one_letter_code
_entity_poly.pdbx_strand_id
1 'polypeptide(L)'
;MALNKKIELHLQKIFAPNARLDEKLLGKDVTFVTNEFGEPETLFIGKRQPDGAINGERYVRRIIRKPNSNELLKSHWELKGKVSRS
;
A
#
# COMPACT_ATOMS: atom_id res chain seq x y z
N MET A 1 -8.97 5.99 -10.19
CA MET A 1 -7.58 5.93 -10.73
C MET A 1 -6.97 4.61 -10.30
N ALA A 2 -6.36 3.88 -11.24
CA ALA A 2 -5.65 2.65 -10.94
C ALA A 2 -4.23 2.96 -10.43
N LEU A 3 -3.72 2.13 -9.52
CA LEU A 3 -2.34 2.20 -9.07
C LEU A 3 -1.40 1.91 -10.24
N ASN A 4 -0.20 2.50 -10.23
CA ASN A 4 0.80 2.20 -11.24
C ASN A 4 1.19 0.70 -11.18
N LYS A 5 1.17 0.01 -12.34
CA LYS A 5 1.44 -1.43 -12.43
C LYS A 5 2.79 -1.86 -11.84
N LYS A 6 3.84 -1.05 -11.95
CA LYS A 6 5.17 -1.37 -11.38
C LYS A 6 5.15 -1.32 -9.84
N ILE A 7 4.42 -0.36 -9.28
CA ILE A 7 4.24 -0.23 -7.83
C ILE A 7 3.37 -1.38 -7.32
N GLU A 8 2.28 -1.69 -8.04
CA GLU A 8 1.44 -2.84 -7.72
C GLU A 8 2.23 -4.14 -7.70
N LEU A 9 3.09 -4.38 -8.70
CA LEU A 9 3.95 -5.57 -8.75
C LEU A 9 4.93 -5.66 -7.56
N HIS A 10 5.47 -4.53 -7.10
CA HIS A 10 6.32 -4.51 -5.91
C HIS A 10 5.55 -4.88 -4.66
N LEU A 11 4.31 -4.40 -4.53
CA LEU A 11 3.44 -4.64 -3.37
C LEU A 11 2.74 -6.01 -3.39
N GLN A 12 2.94 -6.83 -4.42
CA GLN A 12 2.50 -8.23 -4.42
C GLN A 12 3.40 -9.13 -3.58
N LYS A 13 4.60 -8.67 -3.21
CA LYS A 13 5.52 -9.39 -2.32
C LYS A 13 4.99 -9.43 -0.88
N ILE A 14 5.46 -10.40 -0.13
CA ILE A 14 5.25 -10.49 1.32
C ILE A 14 6.42 -9.81 2.03
N PHE A 15 6.08 -8.97 3.00
CA PHE A 15 7.02 -8.20 3.82
C PHE A 15 6.91 -8.63 5.29
N ALA A 16 7.62 -7.92 6.18
CA ALA A 16 7.45 -8.13 7.61
C ALA A 16 5.98 -7.92 8.02
N PRO A 17 5.39 -8.79 8.85
CA PRO A 17 4.01 -8.65 9.30
C PRO A 17 3.84 -7.47 10.26
N ASN A 18 2.67 -6.81 10.22
CA ASN A 18 2.32 -5.66 11.06
C ASN A 18 3.38 -4.54 11.04
N ALA A 19 4.02 -4.35 9.89
CA ALA A 19 5.12 -3.42 9.71
C ALA A 19 4.69 -2.23 8.88
N ARG A 20 5.31 -1.09 9.16
CA ARG A 20 5.24 0.11 8.34
C ARG A 20 6.57 0.27 7.64
N LEU A 21 6.58 0.22 6.31
CA LEU A 21 7.77 0.35 5.49
C LEU A 21 7.74 1.65 4.69
N ASP A 22 8.92 2.27 4.62
CA ASP A 22 9.15 3.54 3.96
C ASP A 22 10.15 3.34 2.83
N GLU A 23 9.74 3.64 1.59
CA GLU A 23 10.56 3.41 0.41
C GLU A 23 10.39 4.54 -0.61
N LYS A 24 11.27 4.56 -1.62
CA LYS A 24 11.10 5.41 -2.81
C LYS A 24 10.84 4.53 -4.02
N LEU A 25 9.67 4.71 -4.64
CA LEU A 25 9.26 3.97 -5.83
C LEU A 25 8.95 4.93 -6.97
N LEU A 26 9.59 4.72 -8.13
CA LEU A 26 9.42 5.55 -9.32
C LEU A 26 9.60 7.07 -9.05
N GLY A 27 10.53 7.42 -8.18
CA GLY A 27 10.80 8.81 -7.80
C GLY A 27 9.78 9.44 -6.84
N LYS A 28 8.78 8.68 -6.38
CA LYS A 28 7.83 9.11 -5.35
C LYS A 28 8.21 8.49 -4.00
N ASP A 29 7.95 9.23 -2.93
CA ASP A 29 7.99 8.68 -1.58
C ASP A 29 6.75 7.81 -1.38
N VAL A 30 6.96 6.60 -0.88
CA VAL A 30 5.90 5.68 -0.52
C VAL A 30 6.05 5.22 0.92
N THR A 31 4.90 5.04 1.56
CA THR A 31 4.80 4.36 2.83
C THR A 31 3.71 3.34 2.72
N PHE A 32 3.99 2.09 3.03
CA PHE A 32 2.97 1.06 3.07
C PHE A 32 2.96 0.32 4.40
N VAL A 33 1.77 -0.13 4.78
CA VAL A 33 1.52 -0.88 6.01
C VAL A 33 1.07 -2.27 5.62
N THR A 34 1.64 -3.25 6.29
CA THR A 34 1.37 -4.67 6.07
C THR A 34 0.44 -5.20 7.17
N ASN A 35 -0.39 -6.17 6.79
CA ASN A 35 -1.23 -6.89 7.74
C ASN A 35 -0.41 -7.95 8.51
N GLU A 36 -1.09 -8.74 9.34
CA GLU A 36 -0.50 -9.83 10.11
C GLU A 36 0.17 -10.94 9.26
N PHE A 37 -0.16 -11.01 7.97
CA PHE A 37 0.42 -11.96 7.01
C PHE A 37 1.56 -11.34 6.20
N GLY A 38 1.94 -10.08 6.48
CA GLY A 38 2.97 -9.38 5.72
C GLY A 38 2.50 -8.85 4.36
N GLU A 39 1.20 -8.93 4.06
CA GLU A 39 0.63 -8.41 2.82
C GLU A 39 0.40 -6.90 2.94
N PRO A 40 0.90 -6.08 2.00
CA PRO A 40 0.61 -4.66 2.02
C PRO A 40 -0.90 -4.41 1.87
N GLU A 41 -1.51 -3.75 2.85
CA GLU A 41 -2.94 -3.44 2.88
C GLU A 41 -3.23 -1.95 2.73
N THR A 42 -2.30 -1.08 3.13
CA THR A 42 -2.42 0.37 2.99
C THR A 42 -1.19 0.92 2.32
N LEU A 43 -1.37 1.84 1.37
CA LEU A 43 -0.30 2.53 0.67
C LEU A 43 -0.57 4.04 0.68
N PHE A 44 0.44 4.80 1.04
CA PHE A 44 0.53 6.24 0.85
C PHE A 44 1.60 6.51 -0.18
N ILE A 45 1.31 7.34 -1.17
CA ILE A 45 2.24 7.69 -2.24
C ILE A 45 2.20 9.18 -2.53
N GLY A 46 3.36 9.82 -2.61
CA GLY A 46 3.44 11.24 -2.87
C GLY A 46 4.79 11.83 -2.53
N LYS A 47 4.77 12.98 -1.88
CA LYS A 47 5.96 13.66 -1.38
C LYS A 47 5.98 13.56 0.14
N ARG A 48 7.11 13.07 0.68
CA ARG A 48 7.34 13.08 2.11
C ARG A 48 7.60 14.50 2.59
N GLN A 49 6.91 14.87 3.63
CA GLN A 49 7.03 16.16 4.30
C GLN A 49 8.09 16.08 5.41
N PRO A 50 8.60 17.23 5.90
CA PRO A 50 9.60 17.27 6.97
C PRO A 50 9.15 16.58 8.26
N ASP A 51 7.84 16.49 8.51
CA ASP A 51 7.23 15.80 9.66
C ASP A 51 7.14 14.26 9.46
N GLY A 52 7.59 13.75 8.31
CA GLY A 52 7.50 12.34 7.94
C GLY A 52 6.16 11.90 7.35
N ALA A 53 5.16 12.79 7.24
CA ALA A 53 3.90 12.48 6.59
C ALA A 53 4.04 12.48 5.07
N ILE A 54 3.17 11.75 4.38
CA ILE A 54 3.09 11.79 2.91
C ILE A 54 1.90 12.67 2.51
N ASN A 55 2.19 13.73 1.75
CA ASN A 55 1.18 14.47 1.01
C ASN A 55 1.07 13.90 -0.39
N GLY A 56 -0.11 13.38 -0.73
CA GLY A 56 -0.34 12.68 -1.98
C GLY A 56 -1.63 11.87 -1.98
N GLU A 57 -1.55 10.60 -2.34
CA GLU A 57 -2.69 9.70 -2.51
C GLU A 57 -2.63 8.55 -1.50
N ARG A 58 -3.80 8.13 -1.00
CA ARG A 58 -3.94 6.92 -0.18
C ARG A 58 -4.70 5.85 -0.92
N TYR A 59 -4.11 4.67 -0.98
CA TYR A 59 -4.72 3.45 -1.50
C TYR A 59 -4.89 2.42 -0.39
N VAL A 60 -5.96 1.63 -0.47
CA VAL A 60 -6.19 0.48 0.40
C VAL A 60 -6.37 -0.74 -0.48
N ARG A 61 -5.71 -1.84 -0.13
CA ARG A 61 -5.82 -3.11 -0.85
C ARG A 61 -7.00 -3.89 -0.29
N ARG A 62 -7.97 -4.17 -1.15
CA ARG A 62 -9.01 -5.17 -0.89
C ARG A 62 -8.44 -6.54 -1.23
N ILE A 63 -8.22 -7.36 -0.21
CA ILE A 63 -7.79 -8.76 -0.33
C ILE A 63 -9.05 -9.63 -0.16
N ILE A 64 -9.35 -10.45 -1.16
CA ILE A 64 -10.43 -11.44 -1.15
C ILE A 64 -9.77 -12.80 -1.09
N ARG A 65 -10.05 -13.56 -0.02
CA ARG A 65 -9.56 -14.93 0.17
C ARG A 65 -10.64 -15.94 -0.17
N LYS A 66 -10.24 -17.18 -0.48
CA LYS A 66 -11.19 -18.27 -0.70
C LYS A 66 -11.96 -18.58 0.60
N PRO A 67 -13.25 -18.94 0.51
CA PRO A 67 -13.98 -19.44 1.68
C PRO A 67 -13.23 -20.63 2.31
N ASN A 68 -13.11 -20.62 3.64
CA ASN A 68 -12.45 -21.69 4.40
C ASN A 68 -10.96 -21.92 4.05
N SER A 69 -10.28 -20.95 3.45
CA SER A 69 -8.86 -21.03 3.14
C SER A 69 -8.17 -19.68 3.27
N ASN A 70 -6.87 -19.71 3.55
CA ASN A 70 -6.02 -18.51 3.54
C ASN A 70 -5.52 -18.14 2.13
N GLU A 71 -5.92 -18.90 1.10
CA GLU A 71 -5.52 -18.66 -0.27
C GLU A 71 -6.14 -17.37 -0.83
N LEU A 72 -5.28 -16.52 -1.41
CA LEU A 72 -5.68 -15.29 -2.07
C LEU A 72 -6.47 -15.61 -3.36
N LEU A 73 -7.75 -15.23 -3.40
CA LEU A 73 -8.58 -15.38 -4.59
C LEU A 73 -8.37 -14.21 -5.55
N LYS A 74 -8.44 -12.98 -5.03
CA LYS A 74 -8.25 -11.76 -5.80
C LYS A 74 -7.84 -10.63 -4.87
N SER A 75 -7.02 -9.71 -5.37
CA SER A 75 -6.81 -8.44 -4.67
C SER A 75 -6.83 -7.26 -5.64
N HIS A 76 -7.26 -6.10 -5.19
CA HIS A 76 -7.17 -4.86 -5.95
C HIS A 76 -6.91 -3.67 -5.05
N TRP A 77 -6.23 -2.66 -5.57
CA TRP A 77 -5.99 -1.40 -4.88
C TRP A 77 -7.09 -0.40 -5.18
N GLU A 78 -7.68 0.14 -4.12
CA GLU A 78 -8.71 1.17 -4.18
C GLU A 78 -8.12 2.51 -3.76
N LEU A 79 -8.21 3.53 -4.63
CA LEU A 79 -7.88 4.90 -4.26
C LEU A 79 -8.94 5.43 -3.28
N LYS A 80 -8.51 5.79 -2.07
CA LYS A 80 -9.38 6.43 -1.07
C LYS A 80 -9.38 7.95 -1.13
N GLY A 81 -8.46 8.54 -1.90
CA GLY A 81 -8.40 9.98 -2.17
C GLY A 81 -7.06 10.59 -1.80
N LYS A 82 -7.02 11.92 -1.76
CA LYS A 82 -5.83 12.66 -1.37
C LYS A 82 -5.65 12.62 0.14
N VAL A 83 -4.41 12.48 0.57
CA VAL A 83 -4.01 12.68 1.96
C VAL A 83 -3.11 13.89 2.04
N SER A 84 -3.43 14.75 2.98
CA SER A 84 -2.55 15.79 3.47
C SER A 84 -2.74 15.88 4.96
N ARG A 85 -1.65 15.89 5.71
CA ARG A 85 -1.73 16.26 7.13
C ARG A 85 -1.69 17.78 7.19
N SER A 86 -2.76 18.38 7.71
CA SER A 86 -2.88 19.82 7.99
C SER A 86 -2.19 20.18 9.28
#